data_AF-A0A0N4TXE6-F1
#
_entry.id   AF-A0A0N4TXE6-F1
#
_cell.length_a   1.000
_cell.length_b   1.000
_cell.length_c   1.000
_cell.angle_alpha   90.00
_cell.angle_beta   90.00
_cell.angle_gamma   90.00
#
_symmetry.space_group_name_H-M   'P 1'
#
loop_
_entity.id
_entity.type
_entity.pdbx_description
1 polymer ?
#
loop_
_entity_poly.entity_id
_entity_poly.type
_entity_poly.pdbx_seq_one_letter_code
_entity_poly.pdbx_strand_id
1 'polypeptide(L)'
;MNLLSVTDENLFALTEKVVGEYITKALVIEPLFVSLEFALDLFDSNISKQELLHEIKQETDNGEQGVIIYRMGDFVDITYGPLIPCTSHIDKFAVTKVEHENSEYRFIGVSIPKELKCSSYSWDIICDASVMPPVKQQKLLKASL
;
A
#
# COMPACT_ATOMS: atom_id res chain seq x y z
N MET A 1 14.31 -21.27 15.74
CA MET A 1 13.12 -20.49 16.14
C MET A 1 12.11 -20.65 15.00
N ASN A 2 10.97 -21.30 15.25
CA ASN A 2 9.89 -21.35 14.26
C ASN A 2 9.33 -19.93 14.12
N LEU A 3 9.65 -19.29 13.00
CA LEU A 3 9.00 -18.07 12.56
C LEU A 3 7.50 -18.39 12.48
N LEU A 4 6.65 -17.56 13.11
CA LEU A 4 5.20 -17.72 13.06
C LEU A 4 4.78 -17.95 11.60
N SER A 5 4.34 -19.16 11.26
CA SER A 5 3.84 -19.44 9.91
C SER A 5 2.56 -18.61 9.74
N VAL A 6 2.60 -17.61 8.88
CA VAL A 6 1.41 -16.80 8.55
C VAL A 6 0.35 -17.75 7.98
N THR A 7 -0.78 -17.85 8.67
CA THR A 7 -1.92 -18.70 8.27
C THR A 7 -2.91 -17.90 7.44
N ASP A 8 -3.76 -18.61 6.70
CA ASP A 8 -4.87 -17.99 5.96
C ASP A 8 -5.81 -17.22 6.90
N GLU A 9 -6.00 -17.69 8.13
CA GLU A 9 -6.77 -16.99 9.17
C GLU A 9 -6.15 -15.64 9.54
N ASN A 10 -4.81 -15.54 9.61
CA ASN A 10 -4.12 -14.28 9.88
C ASN A 10 -4.30 -13.29 8.71
N LEU A 11 -4.21 -13.78 7.48
CA LEU A 11 -4.42 -12.97 6.27
C LEU A 11 -5.86 -12.46 6.17
N PHE A 12 -6.82 -13.34 6.48
CA PHE A 12 -8.24 -12.99 6.54
C PHE A 12 -8.50 -11.96 7.63
N ALA A 13 -8.00 -12.16 8.84
CA ALA A 13 -8.16 -11.22 9.94
C ALA A 13 -7.55 -9.84 9.63
N LEU A 14 -6.39 -9.80 8.98
CA LEU A 14 -5.77 -8.54 8.53
C LEU A 14 -6.62 -7.85 7.46
N THR A 15 -7.15 -8.61 6.51
CA THR A 15 -8.06 -8.11 5.47
C THR A 15 -9.32 -7.51 6.08
N GLU A 16 -10.00 -8.24 6.95
CA GLU A 16 -11.22 -7.78 7.64
C GLU A 16 -10.96 -6.52 8.46
N LYS A 17 -9.82 -6.46 9.15
CA LYS A 17 -9.42 -5.27 9.90
C LYS A 17 -9.26 -4.07 8.97
N VAL A 18 -8.63 -4.25 7.81
CA VAL A 18 -8.46 -3.14 6.85
C VAL A 18 -9.81 -2.66 6.32
N VAL A 19 -10.70 -3.60 5.97
CA VAL A 19 -12.04 -3.29 5.46
C VAL A 19 -12.87 -2.57 6.52
N GLY A 20 -12.88 -3.04 7.76
CA GLY A 20 -13.68 -2.46 8.84
C GLY A 20 -13.15 -1.11 9.33
N GLU A 21 -11.83 -0.98 9.49
CA GLU A 21 -11.23 0.20 10.11
C GLU A 21 -10.91 1.33 9.13
N TYR A 22 -10.64 1.03 7.85
CA TYR A 22 -10.23 2.06 6.88
C TYR A 22 -11.22 2.22 5.74
N ILE A 23 -11.63 1.13 5.06
CA ILE A 23 -12.46 1.22 3.85
C ILE A 23 -13.91 1.60 4.20
N THR A 24 -14.53 0.87 5.13
CA THR A 24 -15.92 1.11 5.55
C THR A 24 -16.11 2.49 6.19
N LYS A 25 -15.06 3.01 6.84
CA LYS A 25 -15.09 4.35 7.47
C LYS A 25 -14.86 5.50 6.48
N ALA A 26 -14.58 5.23 5.21
CA ALA A 26 -14.40 6.25 4.17
C ALA A 26 -13.41 7.37 4.60
N LEU A 27 -12.21 6.97 5.02
CA LEU A 27 -11.18 7.90 5.48
C LEU A 27 -10.64 8.71 4.30
N VAL A 28 -10.59 10.02 4.49
CA VAL A 28 -9.95 10.97 3.56
C VAL A 28 -8.43 10.83 3.65
N ILE A 29 -7.77 10.94 2.50
CA ILE A 29 -6.32 10.97 2.39
C ILE A 29 -5.92 12.41 2.05
N GLU A 30 -5.35 13.11 3.03
CA GLU A 30 -5.03 14.52 2.96
C GLU A 30 -3.56 14.73 2.55
N PRO A 31 -3.27 15.35 1.39
CA PRO A 31 -1.92 15.77 1.05
C PRO A 31 -1.56 17.06 1.81
N LEU A 32 -0.41 17.06 2.48
CA LEU A 32 0.11 18.20 3.23
C LEU A 32 1.50 18.54 2.69
N PHE A 33 1.65 19.73 2.11
CA PHE A 33 2.97 20.25 1.76
C PHE A 33 3.63 20.81 3.01
N VAL A 34 4.78 20.25 3.39
CA VAL A 34 5.52 20.61 4.60
C VAL A 34 6.98 20.90 4.27
N SER A 35 7.69 21.59 5.15
CA SER A 35 9.13 21.79 4.99
C SER A 35 9.87 20.46 5.05
N LEU A 36 10.98 20.35 4.32
CA LEU A 36 11.81 19.15 4.35
C LEU A 36 12.33 18.87 5.78
N GLU A 37 12.75 19.91 6.50
CA GLU A 37 13.22 19.81 7.90
C GLU A 37 12.17 19.16 8.80
N PHE A 38 10.92 19.63 8.77
CA PHE A 38 9.84 19.07 9.57
C PHE A 38 9.58 17.59 9.23
N ALA A 39 9.64 17.24 7.94
CA ALA A 39 9.42 15.87 7.52
C ALA A 39 10.56 14.93 7.96
N LEU A 40 11.81 15.39 7.91
CA LEU A 40 12.96 14.64 8.41
C LEU A 40 12.81 14.39 9.92
N ASP A 41 12.41 15.40 10.70
CA ASP A 41 12.15 15.23 12.13
C ASP A 41 11.01 14.25 12.40
N LEU A 42 9.92 14.32 11.62
CA LEU A 42 8.76 13.44 11.77
C LEU A 42 9.11 11.96 11.55
N PHE A 43 10.04 11.68 10.64
CA PHE A 43 10.43 10.31 10.26
C PHE A 43 11.83 9.92 10.76
N ASP A 44 12.40 10.61 11.75
CA ASP A 44 13.80 10.44 12.19
C ASP A 44 14.16 8.97 12.54
N SER A 45 13.19 8.22 13.08
CA SER A 45 13.38 6.80 13.43
C SER A 45 13.35 5.83 12.24
N ASN A 46 13.05 6.29 11.02
CA ASN A 46 12.88 5.43 9.84
C ASN A 46 13.82 5.85 8.70
N ILE A 47 14.99 5.19 8.63
CA ILE A 47 16.05 5.47 7.65
C ILE A 47 15.53 5.42 6.21
N SER A 48 14.74 4.40 5.84
CA SER A 48 14.22 4.28 4.47
C SER A 48 13.29 5.44 4.08
N LYS A 49 12.54 5.98 5.05
CA LYS A 49 11.71 7.18 4.82
C LYS A 49 12.56 8.45 4.71
N GLN A 50 13.64 8.57 5.49
CA GLN A 50 14.59 9.68 5.36
C GLN A 50 15.22 9.73 3.96
N GLU A 51 15.65 8.57 3.45
CA GLU A 51 16.20 8.44 2.10
C GLU A 51 15.16 8.87 1.05
N LEU A 52 13.93 8.37 1.17
CA LEU A 52 12.84 8.74 0.26
C LEU A 52 12.52 10.25 0.28
N LEU A 53 12.52 10.90 1.45
CA LEU A 53 12.30 12.35 1.56
C LEU A 53 13.32 13.15 0.74
N HIS A 54 14.58 12.72 0.75
CA HIS A 54 15.62 13.35 -0.06
C HIS A 54 15.44 13.12 -1.55
N GLU A 55 14.85 11.99 -1.96
CA GLU A 55 14.55 11.67 -3.36
C GLU A 55 13.35 12.47 -3.89
N ILE A 56 12.29 12.67 -3.09
CA ILE A 56 11.03 13.29 -3.54
C ILE A 56 10.88 14.77 -3.21
N LYS A 57 11.88 15.38 -2.56
CA LYS A 57 11.84 16.81 -2.22
C LYS A 57 11.64 17.68 -3.46
N GLN A 58 10.89 18.75 -3.25
CA GLN A 58 10.57 19.75 -4.25
C GLN A 58 11.09 21.09 -3.76
N GLU A 59 11.43 21.96 -4.71
CA GLU A 59 11.81 23.34 -4.44
C GLU A 59 10.67 24.25 -4.90
N THR A 60 10.20 25.11 -4.01
CA THR A 60 9.19 26.12 -4.32
C THR A 60 9.81 27.27 -5.11
N ASP A 61 8.98 28.13 -5.71
CA ASP A 61 9.44 29.33 -6.44
C ASP A 61 10.31 30.28 -5.59
N ASN A 62 10.16 30.20 -4.26
CA ASN A 62 10.93 30.99 -3.31
C ASN A 62 12.25 30.33 -2.85
N GLY A 63 12.60 29.16 -3.40
CA GLY A 63 13.80 28.40 -3.05
C GLY A 63 13.69 27.55 -1.79
N GLU A 64 12.50 27.48 -1.17
CA GLU A 64 12.28 26.64 0.00
C GLU A 64 12.07 25.17 -0.41
N GLN A 65 12.74 24.25 0.29
CA GLN A 65 12.60 22.81 0.08
C GLN A 65 11.46 22.23 0.92
N GLY A 66 10.57 21.49 0.26
CA GLY A 66 9.44 20.82 0.91
C GLY A 66 9.09 19.49 0.27
N VAL A 67 8.19 18.76 0.93
CA VAL A 67 7.68 17.47 0.48
C VAL A 67 6.17 17.41 0.71
N ILE A 68 5.47 16.58 -0.05
CA ILE A 68 4.09 16.22 0.24
C ILE A 68 4.11 14.98 1.13
N ILE A 69 3.56 15.10 2.33
CA ILE A 69 3.21 13.96 3.20
C ILE A 69 1.71 13.71 3.10
N TYR A 70 1.29 12.47 3.32
CA TYR A 70 -0.12 12.08 3.28
C TYR A 70 -0.59 11.65 4.65
N ARG A 71 -1.70 12.24 5.10
CA ARG A 71 -2.38 11.86 6.33
C ARG A 71 -3.67 11.11 6.01
N MET A 72 -3.86 9.94 6.64
CA MET A 72 -5.10 9.19 6.61
C MET A 72 -5.51 8.84 8.05
N GLY A 73 -6.49 9.57 8.60
CA GLY A 73 -6.83 9.48 10.02
C GLY A 73 -5.65 9.88 10.90
N ASP A 74 -5.19 8.97 11.76
CA ASP A 74 -4.03 9.19 12.63
C ASP A 74 -2.71 8.67 12.04
N PHE A 75 -2.75 8.09 10.84
CA PHE A 75 -1.57 7.60 10.15
C PHE A 75 -1.02 8.65 9.19
N VAL A 76 0.30 8.83 9.20
CA VAL A 76 1.02 9.76 8.32
C VAL A 76 2.13 9.00 7.60
N ASP A 77 2.21 9.19 6.28
CA ASP A 77 3.21 8.52 5.45
C ASP A 77 3.66 9.35 4.26
N ILE A 78 4.68 8.87 3.57
CA ILE A 78 5.24 9.43 2.34
C ILE A 78 5.24 8.39 1.23
N THR A 79 5.01 8.84 0.00
CA THR A 79 5.02 7.98 -1.17
C THR A 79 5.23 8.80 -2.44
N TYR A 80 5.53 8.11 -3.52
CA TYR A 80 5.63 8.68 -4.85
C TYR A 80 4.25 8.93 -5.47
N GLY A 81 4.11 10.09 -6.11
CA GLY A 81 2.93 10.41 -6.92
C GLY A 81 1.66 10.70 -6.11
N PRO A 82 0.54 10.96 -6.80
CA PRO A 82 -0.74 11.23 -6.18
C PRO A 82 -1.40 9.96 -5.65
N LEU A 83 -2.21 10.10 -4.60
CA LEU A 83 -3.05 9.04 -4.03
C LEU A 83 -4.52 9.19 -4.41
N ILE A 84 -5.30 8.12 -4.26
CA ILE A 84 -6.77 8.22 -4.25
C ILE A 84 -7.19 9.17 -3.11
N PRO A 85 -8.26 9.96 -3.29
CA PRO A 85 -8.61 10.99 -2.30
C PRO A 85 -9.28 10.43 -1.04
N CYS A 86 -9.86 9.22 -1.12
CA CYS A 86 -10.60 8.61 -0.03
C CYS A 86 -10.62 7.08 -0.15
N THR A 87 -10.60 6.38 0.97
CA THR A 87 -10.68 4.92 0.99
C THR A 87 -12.04 4.38 0.50
N SER A 88 -13.07 5.22 0.41
CA SER A 88 -14.38 4.85 -0.14
C SER A 88 -14.36 4.49 -1.62
N HIS A 89 -13.27 4.81 -2.33
CA HIS A 89 -13.03 4.40 -3.72
C HIS A 89 -12.59 2.94 -3.83
N ILE A 90 -12.29 2.25 -2.72
CA ILE A 90 -11.94 0.83 -2.71
C ILE A 90 -13.22 0.01 -2.49
N ASP A 91 -13.47 -0.98 -3.36
CA ASP A 91 -14.60 -1.91 -3.22
C ASP A 91 -14.17 -3.28 -2.72
N LYS A 92 -13.16 -3.88 -3.34
CA LYS A 92 -12.56 -5.13 -2.86
C LYS A 92 -11.12 -4.91 -2.43
N PHE A 93 -10.72 -5.59 -1.36
CA PHE A 93 -9.35 -5.58 -0.84
C PHE A 93 -9.06 -6.94 -0.20
N ALA A 94 -7.86 -7.48 -0.42
CA ALA A 94 -7.37 -8.65 0.30
C ALA A 94 -5.87 -8.59 0.47
N VAL A 95 -5.39 -8.94 1.66
CA VAL A 95 -4.00 -9.36 1.86
C VAL A 95 -3.93 -10.85 1.55
N THR A 96 -3.13 -11.20 0.55
CA THR A 96 -3.12 -12.55 -0.05
C THR A 96 -1.89 -13.35 0.31
N LYS A 97 -0.79 -12.67 0.68
CA LYS A 97 0.48 -13.35 1.01
C LYS A 97 1.34 -12.46 1.89
N VAL A 98 2.14 -13.09 2.75
CA VAL A 98 3.26 -12.44 3.42
C VAL A 98 4.51 -13.25 3.11
N GLU A 99 5.51 -12.58 2.55
CA GLU A 99 6.84 -13.14 2.33
C GLU A 99 7.77 -12.59 3.42
N HIS A 100 8.75 -13.40 3.84
CA HIS A 100 9.79 -12.96 4.75
C HIS A 100 11.14 -13.17 4.07
N GLU A 101 11.74 -12.07 3.61
CA GLU A 101 13.01 -12.06 2.88
C GLU A 101 13.94 -11.03 3.53
N ASN A 102 15.22 -11.36 3.70
CA ASN A 102 16.25 -10.45 4.23
C ASN A 102 15.92 -9.81 5.59
N SER A 103 15.17 -10.50 6.46
CA SER A 103 14.68 -9.98 7.76
C SER A 103 13.57 -8.92 7.65
N GLU A 104 12.97 -8.76 6.47
CA GLU A 104 11.84 -7.89 6.21
C GLU A 104 10.60 -8.71 5.89
N TYR A 105 9.44 -8.18 6.28
CA TYR A 105 8.15 -8.75 5.91
C TYR A 105 7.59 -7.98 4.73
N ARG A 106 7.31 -8.69 3.65
CA ARG A 106 6.63 -8.17 2.47
C ARG A 106 5.19 -8.63 2.46
N PHE A 107 4.29 -7.69 2.72
CA PHE A 107 2.84 -7.90 2.62
C PHE A 107 2.40 -7.69 1.18
N ILE A 108 1.68 -8.67 0.63
CA ILE A 108 1.18 -8.65 -0.74
C ILE A 108 -0.34 -8.74 -0.67
N GLY A 109 -1.01 -7.89 -1.45
CA GLY A 109 -2.45 -7.85 -1.53
C GLY A 109 -2.94 -7.33 -2.87
N VAL A 110 -4.24 -7.38 -3.06
CA VAL A 110 -4.95 -6.94 -4.26
C VAL A 110 -6.13 -6.07 -3.88
N SER A 111 -6.49 -5.13 -4.75
CA SER A 111 -7.67 -4.30 -4.58
C SER A 111 -8.38 -4.03 -5.91
N ILE A 112 -9.68 -3.75 -5.83
CA ILE A 112 -10.51 -3.31 -6.95
C ILE A 112 -11.16 -1.98 -6.59
N PRO A 113 -11.06 -0.96 -7.46
CA PRO A 113 -11.76 0.30 -7.27
C PRO A 113 -13.27 0.14 -7.47
N LYS A 114 -14.05 0.95 -6.75
CA LYS A 114 -15.52 0.85 -6.67
C LYS A 114 -16.25 1.07 -7.97
N GLU A 115 -15.62 1.77 -8.90
CA GLU A 115 -16.14 2.03 -10.23
C GLU A 115 -16.04 0.79 -11.14
N LEU A 116 -15.20 -0.19 -10.79
CA LEU A 116 -15.01 -1.43 -11.55
C LEU A 116 -15.83 -2.58 -10.96
N LYS A 117 -16.75 -3.12 -11.77
CA LYS A 117 -17.51 -4.32 -11.39
C LYS A 117 -16.62 -5.56 -11.44
N CYS A 118 -16.53 -6.29 -10.34
CA CYS A 118 -15.78 -7.54 -10.25
C CYS A 118 -16.66 -8.65 -9.66
N SER A 119 -16.92 -9.70 -10.45
CA SER A 119 -17.66 -10.87 -9.99
C SER A 119 -16.88 -11.63 -8.91
N SER A 120 -17.54 -12.49 -8.12
CA SER A 120 -16.84 -13.34 -7.14
C SER A 120 -15.82 -14.25 -7.83
N TYR A 121 -16.19 -14.86 -8.96
CA TYR A 121 -15.29 -15.71 -9.74
C TYR A 121 -14.03 -14.95 -10.23
N SER A 122 -14.21 -13.73 -10.75
CA SER A 122 -13.08 -12.90 -11.19
C SER A 122 -12.19 -12.47 -10.03
N TRP A 123 -12.78 -12.21 -8.87
CA TRP A 123 -12.05 -11.84 -7.66
C TRP A 123 -11.15 -12.98 -7.17
N ASP A 124 -11.68 -14.21 -7.13
CA ASP A 124 -10.91 -15.39 -6.72
C ASP A 124 -9.70 -15.59 -7.64
N ILE A 125 -9.86 -15.44 -8.96
CA ILE A 125 -8.75 -15.52 -9.92
C ILE A 125 -7.67 -14.46 -9.64
N ILE A 126 -8.07 -13.22 -9.30
CA ILE A 126 -7.11 -12.14 -9.02
C ILE A 126 -6.33 -12.43 -7.74
N CYS A 127 -6.99 -12.91 -6.70
CA CYS A 127 -6.36 -13.34 -5.45
C CYS A 127 -5.40 -14.53 -5.68
N ASP A 128 -5.81 -15.52 -6.47
CA ASP A 128 -4.94 -16.66 -6.80
C ASP A 128 -3.73 -16.23 -7.64
N ALA A 129 -3.90 -15.25 -8.54
CA ALA A 129 -2.82 -14.75 -9.37
C ALA A 129 -1.75 -13.98 -8.57
N SER A 130 -2.11 -13.32 -7.47
CA SER A 130 -1.17 -12.52 -6.65
C SER A 130 -0.25 -13.38 -5.78
N VAL A 131 -0.62 -14.64 -5.51
CA VAL A 131 0.23 -15.57 -4.75
C VAL A 131 1.22 -16.32 -5.65
N MET A 132 1.04 -16.30 -6.97
CA MET A 132 1.90 -17.00 -7.92
C MET A 132 3.26 -16.31 -8.08
N PRO A 133 4.38 -17.06 -8.10
CA PRO A 133 5.69 -16.47 -8.36
C PRO A 133 5.78 -15.88 -9.78
N PRO A 134 6.52 -14.78 -9.98
CA PRO A 134 6.53 -14.00 -11.23
C PRO A 134 6.90 -14.81 -12.48
N VAL A 135 7.68 -15.89 -12.32
CA VAL A 135 8.08 -16.79 -13.43
C VAL A 135 6.89 -17.55 -14.05
N LYS A 136 5.82 -17.83 -13.28
CA LYS A 136 4.63 -18.54 -13.79
C LYS A 136 3.64 -17.61 -14.51
N GLN A 137 3.53 -16.35 -14.09
CA GLN A 137 2.63 -15.36 -14.70
C GLN A 137 2.96 -15.11 -16.18
N GLN A 138 4.25 -15.06 -16.54
CA GLN A 138 4.68 -14.89 -17.94
C GLN A 138 4.28 -16.06 -18.86
N LYS A 139 4.17 -17.30 -18.35
CA LYS A 139 3.74 -18.46 -19.16
C LYS A 139 2.23 -18.43 -19.44
N LEU A 140 1.42 -17.95 -18.49
CA LEU A 140 -0.04 -17.86 -18.64
C LEU A 140 -0.43 -16.74 -19.62
N LEU A 141 0.25 -15.60 -19.56
CA LEU A 141 0.07 -14.50 -20.53
C LEU A 141 0.43 -14.92 -21.96
N LYS A 142 1.45 -15.77 -22.12
CA LYS A 142 1.84 -16.31 -23.44
C LYS A 142 0.95 -17.44 -23.95
N ALA A 143 0.18 -18.10 -23.08
CA ALA A 143 -0.75 -19.16 -23.45
C ALA A 143 -2.16 -18.64 -23.81
N SER A 144 -2.41 -17.34 -23.59
CA SER A 144 -3.70 -16.68 -23.84
C SER A 144 -3.67 -15.73 -25.05
N LEU A 145 -2.60 -15.77 -25.86
CA LEU A 145 -2.39 -15.09 -27.14
C LEU A 145 -2.16 -16.13 -28.22
#